data_AF-A0AAX6FH90-F1
#
_entry.id   AF-A0AAX6FH90-F1
#
_cell.length_a   1.000
_cell.length_b   1.000
_cell.length_c   1.000
_cell.angle_alpha   90.00
_cell.angle_beta   90.00
_cell.angle_gamma   90.00
#
_symmetry.space_group_name_H-M   'P 1'
#
loop_
_entity.id
_entity.type
_entity.pdbx_description
1 polymer ?
#
loop_
_entity_poly.entity_id
_entity_poly.type
_entity_poly.pdbx_seq_one_letter_code
_entity_poly.pdbx_strand_id
1 'polypeptide(L)'
;MASKTCFYDVPEGVEVRGRYDEEFATVLTRDALRFVAGLEREFRGQVRRAMELRHEARGRWDAGGAPGFDPATEPVREGEWACAAVPRPSRTGGWRSRGRPGGRWSSMLSTPELRSSW
;
A
#
# COMPACT_ATOMS: atom_id res chain seq x y z
N MET A 1 -18.56 8.86 41.10
CA MET A 1 -17.39 8.71 40.22
C MET A 1 -17.88 8.89 38.79
N ALA A 2 -17.43 9.91 38.07
CA ALA A 2 -17.90 10.15 36.71
C ALA A 2 -17.29 9.10 35.76
N SER A 3 -18.15 8.40 35.02
CA SER A 3 -17.74 7.54 33.90
C SER A 3 -16.98 8.40 32.88
N LYS A 4 -15.69 8.12 32.69
CA LYS A 4 -14.88 8.78 31.66
C LYS A 4 -15.39 8.27 30.32
N THR A 5 -16.22 9.05 29.62
CA THR A 5 -16.66 8.72 28.28
C THR A 5 -15.42 8.71 27.37
N CYS A 6 -15.07 7.52 26.88
CA CYS A 6 -13.88 7.27 26.10
C CYS A 6 -14.25 7.19 24.62
N PHE A 7 -14.20 8.34 23.94
CA PHE A 7 -14.50 8.51 22.53
C PHE A 7 -13.35 9.22 21.82
N TYR A 8 -13.21 9.01 20.50
CA TYR A 8 -12.20 9.71 19.70
C TYR A 8 -12.68 11.15 19.41
N ASP A 9 -11.77 12.13 19.47
CA ASP A 9 -12.03 13.49 19.00
C ASP A 9 -11.96 13.52 17.47
N VAL A 10 -13.12 13.41 16.83
CA VAL A 10 -13.24 13.28 15.36
C VAL A 10 -13.48 14.64 14.69
N PRO A 11 -12.82 14.92 13.55
CA PRO A 11 -13.12 16.11 12.75
C PRO A 11 -14.46 15.96 12.00
N GLU A 12 -14.98 17.07 11.48
CA GLU A 12 -16.28 17.12 10.80
C GLU A 12 -16.35 16.14 9.62
N GLY A 13 -17.45 15.37 9.55
CA GLY A 13 -17.71 14.41 8.48
C GLY A 13 -16.86 13.14 8.57
N VAL A 14 -16.24 12.86 9.72
CA VAL A 14 -15.50 11.62 9.99
C VAL A 14 -16.21 10.82 11.08
N GLU A 15 -16.41 9.54 10.83
CA GLU A 15 -16.98 8.58 11.77
C GLU A 15 -15.97 7.45 12.01
N VAL A 16 -15.66 7.16 13.27
CA VAL A 16 -14.86 5.99 13.65
C VAL A 16 -15.81 4.89 14.17
N ARG A 17 -15.97 3.83 13.38
CA ARG A 17 -16.87 2.69 13.70
C ARG A 17 -16.23 1.63 14.60
N GLY A 18 -14.91 1.69 14.78
CA GLY A 18 -14.18 0.78 15.65
C GLY A 18 -14.39 1.10 17.13
N ARG A 19 -14.10 0.12 18.01
CA ARG A 19 -14.12 0.35 19.46
C ARG A 19 -13.09 1.41 19.85
N TYR A 20 -13.38 2.13 20.94
CA TYR A 20 -12.36 2.96 21.57
C TYR A 20 -11.31 2.08 22.26
N ASP A 21 -10.04 2.43 22.09
CA ASP A 21 -8.90 1.84 22.78
C ASP A 21 -7.87 2.95 23.06
N GLU A 22 -7.29 2.98 24.25
CA GLU A 22 -6.30 4.02 24.62
C GLU A 22 -5.04 3.90 23.76
N GLU A 23 -4.65 2.69 23.37
CA GLU A 23 -3.51 2.48 22.48
C GLU A 23 -3.80 3.06 21.08
N PHE A 24 -5.03 2.89 20.60
CA PHE A 24 -5.45 3.43 19.31
C PHE A 24 -5.61 4.94 19.32
N ALA A 25 -5.99 5.54 20.45
CA ALA A 25 -6.09 6.99 20.60
C ALA A 25 -4.75 7.71 20.35
N THR A 26 -3.61 7.03 20.55
CA THR A 26 -2.28 7.58 20.23
C THR A 26 -2.05 7.73 18.73
N VAL A 27 -2.74 6.94 17.90
CA VAL A 27 -2.64 6.96 16.43
C VAL A 27 -3.79 7.75 15.83
N LEU A 28 -5.03 7.49 16.29
CA LEU A 28 -6.27 8.14 15.86
C LEU A 28 -6.47 9.49 16.54
N THR A 29 -5.43 10.30 16.54
CA THR A 29 -5.48 11.69 16.98
C THR A 29 -6.32 12.51 16.02
N ARG A 30 -6.90 13.62 16.50
CA ARG A 30 -7.70 14.52 15.66
C ARG A 30 -6.95 15.00 14.41
N ASP A 31 -5.67 15.33 14.55
CA ASP A 31 -4.86 15.81 13.42
C ASP A 31 -4.58 14.69 12.41
N ALA A 32 -4.31 13.46 12.87
CA ALA A 32 -4.18 12.30 11.99
C ALA A 32 -5.48 12.02 11.22
N LEU A 33 -6.63 12.06 11.92
CA LEU A 33 -7.94 11.90 11.30
C LEU A 33 -8.25 13.02 10.30
N ARG A 34 -7.88 14.27 10.60
CA ARG A 34 -8.03 15.39 9.67
C ARG A 34 -7.18 15.19 8.42
N PHE A 35 -5.95 14.74 8.58
CA PHE A 35 -5.04 14.44 7.46
C PHE A 35 -5.60 13.35 6.55
N VAL A 36 -6.02 12.21 7.13
CA VAL A 36 -6.61 11.10 6.36
C VAL A 36 -7.90 11.52 5.67
N ALA A 37 -8.76 12.31 6.34
CA ALA A 37 -9.96 12.85 5.72
C ALA A 37 -9.64 13.77 4.53
N GLY A 38 -8.57 14.56 4.61
CA GLY A 38 -8.07 15.36 3.49
C GLY A 38 -7.66 14.48 2.31
N LEU A 39 -6.84 13.45 2.55
CA LEU A 39 -6.42 12.51 1.51
C LEU A 39 -7.61 11.82 0.84
N GLU A 40 -8.58 11.33 1.61
CA GLU A 40 -9.74 10.66 1.03
C GLU A 40 -10.58 11.63 0.19
N ARG A 41 -10.81 12.86 0.67
CA ARG A 41 -11.55 13.88 -0.09
C ARG A 41 -10.84 14.24 -1.41
N GLU A 42 -9.51 14.33 -1.38
CA GLU A 42 -8.72 14.72 -2.54
C GLU A 42 -8.54 13.60 -3.58
N PHE A 43 -8.31 12.35 -3.13
CA PHE A 43 -7.89 11.26 -4.01
C PHE A 43 -8.96 10.21 -4.30
N ARG A 44 -10.09 10.19 -3.57
CA ARG A 44 -11.12 9.16 -3.75
C ARG A 44 -11.68 9.12 -5.18
N GLY A 45 -11.83 10.26 -5.83
CA GLY A 45 -12.34 10.33 -7.21
C GLY A 45 -11.41 9.60 -8.21
N GLN A 46 -10.11 9.86 -8.09
CA GLN A 46 -9.05 9.28 -8.93
C GLN A 46 -8.93 7.78 -8.68
N VAL A 47 -9.03 7.36 -7.42
CA VAL A 47 -9.05 5.93 -7.06
C VAL A 47 -10.23 5.21 -7.69
N ARG A 48 -11.44 5.79 -7.63
CA ARG A 48 -12.63 5.20 -8.28
C ARG A 48 -12.45 5.06 -9.78
N ARG A 49 -11.99 6.12 -10.45
CA ARG A 49 -11.70 6.10 -11.89
C ARG A 49 -10.66 5.03 -12.26
N ALA A 50 -9.59 4.90 -11.49
CA ALA A 50 -8.57 3.87 -11.74
C ALA A 50 -9.13 2.44 -11.59
N MET A 51 -10.06 2.23 -10.64
CA MET A 51 -10.72 0.93 -10.47
C MET A 51 -11.69 0.61 -11.62
N GLU A 52 -12.41 1.60 -12.14
CA GLU A 52 -13.28 1.46 -13.32
C GLU A 52 -12.45 1.10 -14.56
N LEU A 53 -11.37 1.84 -14.83
CA LEU A 53 -10.44 1.54 -15.95
C LEU A 53 -9.83 0.14 -15.84
N ARG A 54 -9.54 -0.33 -14.61
CA ARG A 54 -9.08 -1.70 -14.38
C ARG A 54 -10.15 -2.72 -14.78
N HIS A 55 -11.43 -2.46 -14.47
CA HIS A 55 -12.52 -3.35 -14.85
C HIS A 55 -12.69 -3.42 -16.38
N GLU A 56 -12.63 -2.28 -17.06
CA GLU A 56 -12.66 -2.22 -18.53
C GLU A 56 -11.49 -2.99 -19.16
N ALA A 57 -10.27 -2.78 -18.65
CA ALA A 57 -9.08 -3.48 -19.13
C ALA A 57 -9.22 -5.00 -18.95
N ARG A 58 -9.78 -5.43 -17.81
CA ARG A 58 -10.08 -6.84 -17.55
C ARG A 58 -11.04 -7.41 -18.60
N GLY A 59 -12.14 -6.72 -18.89
CA GLY A 59 -13.10 -7.16 -19.91
C GLY A 59 -12.48 -7.32 -21.30
N ARG A 60 -11.55 -6.45 -21.69
CA ARG A 60 -10.80 -6.60 -22.96
C ARG A 60 -9.93 -7.86 -22.99
N TRP A 61 -9.29 -8.21 -21.88
CA TRP A 61 -8.49 -9.43 -21.80
C TRP A 61 -9.35 -10.68 -21.82
N ASP A 62 -10.48 -10.67 -21.11
CA ASP A 62 -11.41 -11.79 -21.06
C ASP A 62 -12.03 -12.07 -22.45
N ALA A 63 -12.18 -11.03 -23.29
CA ALA A 63 -12.61 -11.15 -24.69
C ALA A 63 -11.49 -11.64 -25.65
N GLY A 64 -10.34 -12.08 -25.13
CA GLY A 64 -9.21 -12.60 -25.91
C GLY A 64 -8.15 -11.55 -26.28
N GLY A 65 -8.21 -10.35 -25.71
CA GLY A 65 -7.17 -9.33 -25.88
C GLY A 65 -5.87 -9.72 -25.18
N ALA A 66 -4.76 -9.76 -25.92
CA ALA A 66 -3.43 -9.98 -25.34
C ALA A 66 -2.84 -8.65 -24.79
N PRO A 67 -2.18 -8.66 -23.61
CA PRO A 67 -1.45 -7.50 -23.13
C PRO A 67 -0.23 -7.22 -24.00
N GLY A 68 -0.07 -5.97 -24.44
CA GLY A 68 1.07 -5.49 -25.23
C GLY A 68 1.52 -4.11 -24.77
N PHE A 69 2.60 -3.60 -25.37
CA PHE A 69 3.06 -2.24 -25.09
C PHE A 69 2.14 -1.21 -25.73
N ASP A 70 1.72 -0.22 -24.94
CA ASP A 70 0.99 0.92 -25.47
C ASP A 70 1.94 1.75 -26.37
N PRO A 71 1.62 1.94 -27.66
CA PRO A 71 2.44 2.77 -28.56
C PRO A 71 2.55 4.21 -28.06
N ALA A 72 1.55 4.74 -27.33
CA ALA A 72 1.61 6.10 -26.78
C ALA A 72 2.75 6.27 -25.75
N THR A 73 3.27 5.18 -25.19
CA THR A 73 4.38 5.21 -24.20
C THR A 73 5.76 4.95 -24.82
N GLU A 74 5.86 4.78 -26.14
CA GLU A 74 7.14 4.60 -26.86
C GLU A 74 8.16 5.72 -26.58
N PRO A 75 7.80 7.02 -26.62
CA PRO A 75 8.76 8.10 -26.35
C PRO A 75 9.33 8.06 -24.92
N VAL A 76 8.57 7.54 -23.95
CA VAL A 76 9.02 7.40 -22.57
C VAL A 76 9.98 6.22 -22.41
N ARG A 77 9.79 5.14 -23.19
CA ARG A 77 10.66 3.96 -23.16
C ARG A 77 11.99 4.20 -23.86
N GLU A 78 11.98 4.97 -24.94
CA GLU A 78 13.16 5.25 -25.76
C GLU A 78 13.88 6.55 -25.35
N GLY A 79 13.24 7.37 -24.52
CA GLY A 79 13.82 8.58 -23.98
C GLY A 79 14.93 8.31 -22.95
N GLU A 80 15.89 9.23 -22.86
CA GLU A 80 16.96 9.18 -21.87
C GLU A 80 16.50 9.84 -20.56
N TRP A 81 16.23 9.02 -19.53
CA TRP A 81 15.86 9.50 -18.20
C TRP A 81 16.33 8.54 -17.11
N ALA A 82 16.46 9.06 -15.89
CA ALA A 82 16.78 8.28 -14.69
C ALA A 82 15.86 8.69 -13.54
N CYS A 83 15.56 7.75 -12.63
CA CYS A 83 14.83 8.05 -11.40
C CYS A 83 15.59 9.05 -10.53
N ALA A 84 14.85 9.75 -9.65
CA ALA A 84 15.46 10.60 -8.63
C ALA A 84 16.47 9.82 -7.78
N ALA A 85 17.52 10.50 -7.33
CA ALA A 85 18.59 9.91 -6.53
C ALA A 85 18.02 9.22 -5.28
N VAL A 86 18.44 7.97 -5.08
CA VAL A 86 18.05 7.20 -3.90
C VAL A 86 18.69 7.86 -2.67
N PRO A 87 17.92 8.21 -1.63
CA PRO A 87 18.49 8.73 -0.39
C PRO A 87 19.44 7.68 0.21
N ARG A 88 20.53 8.14 0.84
CA ARG A 88 21.55 7.24 1.42
C ARG A 88 20.87 6.16 2.28
N PRO A 89 21.12 4.87 2.03
CA PRO A 89 20.52 3.82 2.82
C PRO A 89 21.00 3.93 4.26
N SER A 90 20.08 4.02 5.23
CA SER A 90 20.40 3.64 6.61
C SER A 90 20.83 2.18 6.58
N ARG A 91 22.01 1.89 7.14
CA ARG A 91 22.83 0.66 7.11
C ARG A 91 22.12 -0.70 7.39
N THR A 92 21.05 -1.01 6.66
CA THR A 92 20.27 -2.24 6.77
C THR A 92 19.69 -2.56 5.40
N GLY A 93 20.57 -2.67 4.40
CA GLY A 93 20.26 -3.31 3.12
C GLY A 93 20.21 -4.83 3.23
N GLY A 94 19.58 -5.35 4.28
CA GLY A 94 19.22 -6.76 4.39
C GLY A 94 17.80 -6.95 3.88
N TRP A 95 17.57 -7.99 3.07
CA TRP A 95 16.26 -8.44 2.63
C TRP A 95 15.19 -8.22 3.71
N ARG A 96 14.15 -7.45 3.37
CA ARG A 96 13.06 -7.16 4.29
C ARG A 96 12.17 -8.39 4.36
N SER A 97 12.39 -9.24 5.37
CA SER A 97 11.49 -10.33 5.70
C SER A 97 10.09 -9.76 5.90
N ARG A 98 9.16 -10.09 4.99
CA ARG A 98 7.75 -9.72 5.11
C ARG A 98 7.10 -10.62 6.16
N GLY A 99 7.31 -10.35 7.44
CA GLY A 99 6.61 -11.07 8.51
C GLY A 99 7.27 -11.01 9.88
N ARG A 100 6.43 -11.21 10.92
CA ARG A 100 6.81 -11.31 12.34
C ARG A 100 7.69 -12.55 12.56
N PRO A 101 8.89 -12.46 13.17
CA PRO A 101 9.73 -13.62 13.40
C PRO A 101 9.14 -14.45 14.55
N GLY A 102 8.36 -15.48 14.21
CA GLY A 102 7.74 -16.39 15.17
C GLY A 102 7.63 -17.81 14.60
N GLY A 103 8.67 -18.28 13.92
CA GLY A 103 8.76 -19.64 13.38
C GLY A 103 10.22 -19.97 13.10
N ARG A 104 10.69 -21.10 13.63
CA ARG A 104 12.08 -21.57 13.53
C ARG A 104 12.35 -22.09 12.12
N TRP A 105 12.69 -21.20 11.18
CA TRP A 105 13.07 -21.56 9.80
C TRP A 105 14.57 -21.89 9.62
N SER A 106 15.31 -22.11 10.72
CA SER A 106 16.76 -22.37 10.65
C SER A 106 17.12 -23.79 10.19
N SER A 107 16.16 -24.70 10.02
CA SER A 107 16.45 -26.10 9.65
C SER A 107 16.19 -26.43 8.18
N MET A 108 15.79 -25.48 7.33
CA MET A 108 15.46 -25.74 5.92
C MET A 108 16.55 -25.33 4.91
N LEU A 109 17.66 -24.74 5.36
CA LEU A 109 18.75 -24.30 4.47
C LEU A 109 19.93 -25.28 4.38
N SER A 110 19.70 -26.57 4.64
CA SER A 110 20.69 -27.64 4.40
C SER A 110 20.31 -28.62 3.29
N THR A 111 19.43 -28.23 2.36
CA THR A 111 19.11 -29.09 1.20
C THR A 111 19.57 -28.43 -0.10
N PRO A 112 20.66 -28.90 -0.73
CA PRO A 112 21.26 -28.29 -1.92
C PRO A 112 20.64 -28.80 -3.22
N GLU A 113 19.32 -28.92 -3.30
CA GLU A 113 18.64 -29.43 -4.49
C GLU A 113 17.45 -28.53 -4.81
N LEU A 114 17.15 -28.34 -6.09
CA LEU A 114 16.22 -27.34 -6.66
C LEU A 114 16.82 -25.96 -6.99
N ARG A 115 18.04 -25.94 -7.55
CA ARG A 115 18.51 -24.86 -8.44
C ARG A 115 18.45 -25.33 -9.89
N SER A 116 17.26 -25.65 -10.40
CA SER A 116 17.01 -25.90 -11.83
C SER A 116 15.51 -25.86 -12.13
N SER A 117 14.96 -24.66 -12.21
CA SER A 117 13.77 -24.32 -13.00
C SER A 117 13.57 -22.82 -12.83
N TRP A 118 14.23 -22.05 -13.69
CA TRP A 118 13.85 -20.74 -14.25
C TRP A 118 14.84 -20.45 -15.37
#